data_AF-A0A2D5ABT2-F1
#
_entry.id   AF-A0A2D5ABT2-F1
#
_cell.length_a   1.000
_cell.length_b   1.000
_cell.length_c   1.000
_cell.angle_alpha   90.00
_cell.angle_beta   90.00
_cell.angle_gamma   90.00
#
_symmetry.space_group_name_H-M   'P 1'
#
loop_
_entity.id
_entity.type
_entity.pdbx_description
1 polymer ?
#
loop_
_entity_poly.entity_id
_entity_poly.type
_entity_poly.pdbx_seq_one_letter_code
_entity_poly.pdbx_strand_id
1 'polypeptide(L)'
;RGGEEMTRPETREDALRIDPDDLDAVPRLEDTGLYDRDVLHTIFLQFPEDDWHQEMVAFHGTDVEVPATLLLDGREVGEVGVSYRGNTSFDMPAKKSFGISIDAYDDDLRIDGHRTLNLLNANGDTSMMREVLFSNIAGEYVPAPKANFVRVVVNGVYVGVYANVEQINKDFTKHHHGTRKGVRWKVPPDFSGGGALAYHGSDRDDYTGRYELKTDSAGPEDWDALIELCRVLRETPDQELEDTLPDHLDVSEVIRFLAVDNALLDSDGYYSRGSDYYVYMDPEGIFHLVHYDNNETFGRSRGGGGRRGPGGGGGPGGGGGPGGGGGPGGPPADSGADGPPPGVDRGGTPRGPGGFDRGGDRDRGAGGGQDARRGERRGRGRGGRGGPGRGGQGGGATQPPLAFADELETRPVIARILAVPAWRAEYLEILREVAEVQLAWKTLGPRIDAYRELIEADVVRDPFLGDRTAFLRSLYGDDQSLKSLAAERRRFLLAHDDLKPAEPTKERE
;
A
#
# COMPACT_ATOMS: atom_id res chain seq x y z
N ARG A 1 14.49 10.12 18.39
CA ARG A 1 15.05 11.33 17.74
C ARG A 1 13.86 12.22 17.46
N GLY A 2 13.59 13.20 18.32
CA GLY A 2 12.52 14.17 18.09
C GLY A 2 13.01 15.18 17.06
N GLY A 3 12.52 15.08 15.83
CA GLY A 3 12.45 16.26 14.98
C GLY A 3 11.33 17.14 15.51
N GLU A 4 11.50 18.45 15.49
CA GLU A 4 10.38 19.38 15.72
C GLU A 4 9.26 19.00 14.75
N GLU A 5 8.10 18.66 15.31
CA GLU A 5 6.90 18.40 14.54
C GLU A 5 6.59 19.67 13.73
N MET A 6 6.52 19.54 12.40
CA MET A 6 6.11 20.66 11.56
C MET A 6 4.79 21.21 12.08
N THR A 7 4.70 22.54 12.19
CA THR A 7 3.51 23.23 12.69
C THR A 7 2.28 22.73 11.95
N ARG A 8 1.40 22.07 12.70
CA ARG A 8 0.20 21.42 12.19
C ARG A 8 -0.75 22.44 11.56
N PRO A 9 -1.47 22.12 10.45
CA PRO A 9 -2.36 23.07 9.79
C PRO A 9 -3.33 23.75 10.74
N GLU A 10 -3.92 23.01 11.68
CA GLU A 10 -4.89 23.50 12.66
C GLU A 10 -4.35 24.60 13.57
N THR A 11 -3.04 24.65 13.79
CA THR A 11 -2.39 25.67 14.65
C THR A 11 -2.02 26.94 13.89
N ARG A 12 -2.20 26.97 12.56
CA ARG A 12 -1.84 28.11 11.72
C ARG A 12 -3.00 29.11 11.62
N GLU A 13 -2.68 30.41 11.67
CA GLU A 13 -3.66 31.48 11.46
C GLU A 13 -4.21 31.44 10.03
N ASP A 14 -3.36 31.15 9.04
CA ASP A 14 -3.68 31.10 7.61
C ASP A 14 -4.29 29.76 7.15
N ALA A 15 -4.67 28.88 8.09
CA ALA A 15 -5.28 27.60 7.77
C ALA A 15 -6.60 27.78 7.00
N LEU A 16 -6.74 27.06 5.89
CA LEU A 16 -8.01 26.99 5.16
C LEU A 16 -9.05 26.28 6.03
N ARG A 17 -10.13 26.98 6.36
CA ARG A 17 -11.25 26.45 7.11
C ARG A 17 -12.43 26.22 6.20
N ILE A 18 -13.08 25.08 6.35
CA ILE A 18 -14.23 24.66 5.55
C ILE A 18 -15.33 24.26 6.54
N ASP A 19 -16.47 24.92 6.45
CA ASP A 19 -17.66 24.63 7.24
C ASP A 19 -18.51 23.56 6.50
N PRO A 20 -18.95 22.48 7.17
CA PRO A 20 -19.82 21.48 6.54
C PRO A 20 -21.17 22.04 6.04
N ASP A 21 -21.63 23.18 6.55
CA ASP A 21 -22.88 23.80 6.12
C ASP A 21 -22.73 24.75 4.91
N ASP A 22 -21.48 25.01 4.48
CA ASP A 22 -21.21 25.84 3.30
C ASP A 22 -21.33 25.02 1.99
N LEU A 23 -22.54 24.97 1.43
CA LEU A 23 -22.84 24.21 0.22
C LEU A 23 -22.10 24.71 -1.03
N ASP A 24 -21.59 25.95 -1.05
CA ASP A 24 -20.75 26.43 -2.14
C ASP A 24 -19.34 25.81 -2.05
N ALA A 25 -18.85 25.59 -0.83
CA ALA A 25 -17.57 24.94 -0.57
C ALA A 25 -17.65 23.40 -0.63
N VAL A 26 -18.77 22.81 -0.20
CA VAL A 26 -19.01 21.36 -0.16
C VAL A 26 -20.40 21.02 -0.72
N PRO A 27 -20.56 21.06 -2.05
CA PRO A 27 -21.84 20.74 -2.65
C PRO A 27 -22.27 19.32 -2.29
N ARG A 28 -23.54 19.16 -1.93
CA ARG A 28 -24.16 17.84 -1.75
C ARG A 28 -24.33 17.18 -3.11
N LEU A 29 -23.80 15.98 -3.27
CA LEU A 29 -23.83 15.24 -4.53
C LEU A 29 -24.71 14.00 -4.40
N GLU A 30 -26.02 14.24 -4.36
CA GLU A 30 -27.02 13.18 -4.31
C GLU A 30 -26.90 12.26 -5.53
N ASP A 31 -27.26 10.98 -5.35
CA ASP A 31 -27.21 9.92 -6.36
C ASP A 31 -25.81 9.58 -6.90
N THR A 32 -24.73 10.09 -6.28
CA THR A 32 -23.35 9.69 -6.56
C THR A 32 -22.86 8.69 -5.50
N GLY A 33 -22.03 7.75 -5.92
CA GLY A 33 -21.47 6.74 -5.02
C GLY A 33 -20.15 7.18 -4.41
N LEU A 34 -19.82 6.70 -3.21
CA LEU A 34 -18.60 7.03 -2.46
C LEU A 34 -17.30 6.91 -3.26
N TYR A 35 -17.23 5.94 -4.19
CA TYR A 35 -16.08 5.67 -5.06
C TYR A 35 -16.30 6.14 -6.50
N ASP A 36 -17.27 7.03 -6.74
CA ASP A 36 -17.41 7.70 -8.03
C ASP A 36 -16.13 8.51 -8.32
N ARG A 37 -15.60 8.32 -9.52
CA ARG A 37 -14.28 8.84 -9.95
C ARG A 37 -14.37 10.27 -10.45
N ASP A 38 -15.57 10.71 -10.82
CA ASP A 38 -15.84 12.05 -11.35
C ASP A 38 -16.24 13.03 -10.22
N VAL A 39 -16.27 12.54 -8.98
CA VAL A 39 -16.71 13.27 -7.80
C VAL A 39 -15.57 13.42 -6.80
N LEU A 40 -15.40 14.65 -6.28
CA LEU A 40 -14.50 14.94 -5.18
C LEU A 40 -15.32 15.19 -3.91
N HIS A 41 -15.66 14.10 -3.23
CA HIS A 41 -16.35 14.15 -1.95
C HIS A 41 -15.51 14.84 -0.88
N THR A 42 -16.17 15.36 0.15
CA THR A 42 -15.52 15.91 1.34
C THR A 42 -15.88 15.10 2.57
N ILE A 43 -14.86 14.53 3.20
CA ILE A 43 -14.97 13.82 4.47
C ILE A 43 -14.56 14.77 5.59
N PHE A 44 -15.50 15.05 6.48
CA PHE A 44 -15.23 15.77 7.72
C PHE A 44 -15.06 14.77 8.85
N LEU A 45 -14.01 14.96 9.65
CA LEU A 45 -13.78 14.25 10.90
C LEU A 45 -13.85 15.26 12.04
N GLN A 46 -14.82 15.09 12.92
CA GLN A 46 -15.00 15.93 14.10
C GLN A 46 -14.60 15.14 15.34
N PHE A 47 -13.40 15.42 15.84
CA PHE A 47 -12.92 14.88 17.11
C PHE A 47 -13.41 15.75 18.25
N PRO A 48 -13.89 15.16 19.36
CA PRO A 48 -14.37 15.92 20.51
C PRO A 48 -13.24 16.61 21.28
N GLU A 49 -12.05 16.02 21.30
CA GLU A 49 -10.90 16.52 22.05
C GLU A 49 -9.92 17.30 21.15
N ASP A 50 -9.33 18.36 21.70
CA ASP A 50 -8.39 19.24 20.98
C ASP A 50 -7.03 18.57 20.70
N ASP A 51 -6.63 17.58 21.52
CA ASP A 51 -5.38 16.83 21.42
C ASP A 51 -5.51 15.52 20.62
N TRP A 52 -6.58 15.38 19.83
CA TRP A 52 -6.85 14.23 18.95
C TRP A 52 -5.61 13.80 18.15
N HIS A 53 -4.78 14.74 17.71
CA HIS A 53 -3.58 14.44 16.94
C HIS A 53 -2.57 13.64 17.77
N GLN A 54 -2.32 14.07 19.01
CA GLN A 54 -1.40 13.41 19.92
C GLN A 54 -1.91 12.04 20.33
N GLU A 55 -3.23 11.89 20.55
CA GLU A 55 -3.85 10.59 20.79
C GLU A 55 -3.64 9.65 19.60
N MET A 56 -3.95 10.10 18.39
CA MET A 56 -3.77 9.33 17.16
C MET A 56 -2.32 8.90 16.94
N VAL A 57 -1.34 9.75 17.30
CA VAL A 57 0.09 9.40 17.26
C VAL A 57 0.43 8.38 18.35
N ALA A 58 -0.10 8.55 19.57
CA ALA A 58 0.18 7.65 20.70
C ALA A 58 -0.40 6.23 20.48
N PHE A 59 -1.53 6.13 19.79
CA PHE A 59 -2.21 4.87 19.48
C PHE A 59 -1.79 4.25 18.13
N HIS A 60 -0.90 4.88 17.36
CA HIS A 60 -0.37 4.28 16.14
C HIS A 60 0.28 2.93 16.42
N GLY A 61 -0.09 1.91 15.63
CA GLY A 61 0.39 0.54 15.79
C GLY A 61 -0.28 -0.24 16.93
N THR A 62 -1.31 0.31 17.56
CA THR A 62 -2.19 -0.39 18.52
C THR A 62 -3.53 -0.73 17.88
N ASP A 63 -4.39 -1.45 18.61
CA ASP A 63 -5.78 -1.76 18.26
C ASP A 63 -6.77 -0.66 18.69
N VAL A 64 -6.27 0.45 19.25
CA VAL A 64 -7.09 1.57 19.73
C VAL A 64 -7.36 2.55 18.58
N GLU A 65 -8.64 2.79 18.31
CA GLU A 65 -9.12 3.83 17.40
C GLU A 65 -9.66 5.01 18.22
N VAL A 66 -9.41 6.23 17.74
CA VAL A 66 -9.90 7.47 18.34
C VAL A 66 -11.29 7.77 17.79
N PRO A 67 -12.32 7.96 18.64
CA PRO A 67 -13.66 8.30 18.19
C PRO A 67 -13.73 9.66 17.50
N ALA A 68 -14.47 9.74 16.40
CA ALA A 68 -14.84 10.99 15.74
C ALA A 68 -16.25 10.91 15.15
N THR A 69 -16.92 12.04 14.97
CA THR A 69 -18.12 12.10 14.11
C THR A 69 -17.69 12.30 12.66
N LEU A 70 -18.17 11.45 11.77
CA LEU A 70 -17.94 11.57 10.33
C LEU A 70 -19.12 12.28 9.66
N LEU A 71 -18.80 13.28 8.83
CA LEU A 71 -19.75 13.84 7.87
C LEU A 71 -19.24 13.63 6.43
N LEU A 72 -20.12 13.23 5.53
CA LEU A 72 -19.85 13.10 4.10
C LEU A 72 -20.62 14.20 3.34
N ASP A 73 -19.88 15.04 2.62
CA ASP A 73 -20.41 16.21 1.90
C ASP A 73 -21.27 17.12 2.80
N GLY A 74 -20.86 17.26 4.06
CA GLY A 74 -21.58 18.03 5.08
C GLY A 74 -22.78 17.30 5.69
N ARG A 75 -23.05 16.03 5.36
CA ARG A 75 -24.08 15.20 6.00
C ARG A 75 -23.49 14.35 7.09
N GLU A 76 -24.04 14.44 8.30
CA GLU A 76 -23.71 13.50 9.35
C GLU A 76 -24.01 12.06 8.93
N VAL A 77 -23.00 11.21 9.06
CA VAL A 77 -23.08 9.76 8.87
C VAL A 77 -23.23 9.08 10.23
N GLY A 78 -22.36 9.42 11.18
CA GLY A 78 -22.37 8.88 12.54
C GLY A 78 -21.00 8.91 13.21
N GLU A 79 -20.93 8.31 14.39
CA GLU A 79 -19.68 8.13 15.13
C GLU A 79 -18.86 6.98 14.54
N VAL A 80 -17.57 7.21 14.32
CA VAL A 80 -16.63 6.27 13.67
C VAL A 80 -15.34 6.17 14.47
N GLY A 81 -14.65 5.03 14.32
CA GLY A 81 -13.29 4.86 14.82
C GLY A 81 -12.29 5.38 13.80
N VAL A 82 -11.31 6.16 14.22
CA VAL A 82 -10.25 6.69 13.35
C VAL A 82 -8.89 6.27 13.88
N SER A 83 -7.99 5.84 12.98
CA SER A 83 -6.61 5.51 13.31
C SER A 83 -5.64 6.12 12.29
N TYR A 84 -4.40 6.37 12.71
CA TYR A 84 -3.34 6.58 11.73
C TYR A 84 -2.84 5.26 11.20
N ARG A 85 -2.51 5.23 9.91
CA ARG A 85 -2.07 4.02 9.22
C ARG A 85 -0.77 4.20 8.44
N GLY A 86 -0.20 3.05 8.12
CA GLY A 86 1.03 2.93 7.33
C GLY A 86 2.29 2.89 8.19
N ASN A 87 3.38 2.46 7.55
CA ASN A 87 4.70 2.34 8.17
C ASN A 87 5.52 3.59 7.83
N THR A 88 6.22 3.56 6.69
CA THR A 88 7.04 4.70 6.25
C THR A 88 6.21 5.96 6.04
N SER A 89 4.98 5.85 5.53
CA SER A 89 4.05 6.98 5.35
C SER A 89 3.62 7.64 6.66
N PHE A 90 3.72 6.92 7.78
CA PHE A 90 3.50 7.46 9.12
C PHE A 90 4.77 8.13 9.65
N ASP A 91 5.94 7.52 9.49
CA ASP A 91 7.21 8.11 9.94
C ASP A 91 7.62 9.36 9.13
N MET A 92 7.21 9.42 7.86
CA MET A 92 7.49 10.47 6.87
C MET A 92 6.29 10.49 5.90
N PRO A 93 5.50 11.57 5.68
CA PRO A 93 5.67 13.00 5.91
C PRO A 93 4.82 13.55 7.09
N ALA A 94 4.70 14.88 7.22
CA ALA A 94 3.79 15.50 8.21
C ALA A 94 2.32 15.16 7.97
N LYS A 95 1.92 15.03 6.70
CA LYS A 95 0.59 14.58 6.31
C LYS A 95 0.45 13.09 6.61
N LYS A 96 -0.49 12.70 7.47
CA LYS A 96 -0.70 11.30 7.87
C LYS A 96 -1.85 10.67 7.11
N SER A 97 -1.77 9.38 6.83
CA SER A 97 -2.87 8.58 6.28
C SER A 97 -3.84 8.17 7.39
N PHE A 98 -5.14 8.14 7.08
CA PHE A 98 -6.18 7.73 8.02
C PHE A 98 -6.74 6.34 7.65
N GLY A 99 -6.96 5.50 8.65
CA GLY A 99 -7.92 4.40 8.60
C GLY A 99 -9.20 4.84 9.30
N ILE A 100 -10.36 4.55 8.71
CA ILE A 100 -11.66 4.84 9.29
C ILE A 100 -12.44 3.54 9.39
N SER A 101 -12.92 3.20 10.57
CA SER A 101 -13.87 2.12 10.84
C SER A 101 -15.24 2.76 11.06
N ILE A 102 -16.07 2.72 10.00
CA ILE A 102 -17.42 3.30 9.99
C ILE A 102 -18.32 2.55 10.97
N ASP A 103 -18.16 1.23 11.10
CA ASP A 103 -18.97 0.39 11.97
C ASP A 103 -18.41 0.23 13.39
N ALA A 104 -17.48 1.10 13.83
CA ALA A 104 -16.85 1.00 15.15
C ALA A 104 -17.83 1.12 16.33
N TYR A 105 -18.90 1.91 16.17
CA TYR A 105 -19.88 2.18 17.22
C TYR A 105 -21.31 1.74 16.86
N ASP A 106 -21.55 1.44 15.58
CA ASP A 106 -22.78 0.87 15.06
C ASP A 106 -22.44 -0.19 14.00
N ASP A 107 -22.59 -1.47 14.36
CA ASP A 107 -22.26 -2.63 13.54
C ASP A 107 -22.97 -2.64 12.17
N ASP A 108 -24.08 -1.91 12.02
CA ASP A 108 -24.90 -1.82 10.81
C ASP A 108 -24.61 -0.55 9.98
N LEU A 109 -23.88 0.43 10.52
CA LEU A 109 -23.58 1.69 9.83
C LEU A 109 -22.67 1.47 8.62
N ARG A 110 -23.09 1.92 7.44
CA ARG A 110 -22.35 1.78 6.18
C ARG A 110 -22.45 3.06 5.36
N ILE A 111 -21.42 3.33 4.57
CA ILE A 111 -21.47 4.30 3.47
C ILE A 111 -21.41 3.49 2.18
N ASP A 112 -22.49 3.49 1.40
CA ASP A 112 -22.61 2.74 0.13
C ASP A 112 -22.19 1.26 0.22
N GLY A 113 -22.51 0.63 1.35
CA GLY A 113 -22.18 -0.77 1.62
C GLY A 113 -20.77 -1.01 2.16
N HIS A 114 -19.94 0.04 2.31
CA HIS A 114 -18.60 -0.02 2.88
C HIS A 114 -18.61 0.27 4.37
N ARG A 115 -17.81 -0.50 5.12
CA ARG A 115 -17.64 -0.36 6.58
C ARG A 115 -16.32 0.31 7.00
N THR A 116 -15.38 0.43 6.08
CA THR A 116 -14.04 0.94 6.37
C THR A 116 -13.51 1.73 5.19
N LEU A 117 -12.70 2.76 5.46
CA LEU A 117 -12.03 3.58 4.45
C LEU A 117 -10.54 3.65 4.72
N ASN A 118 -9.75 3.65 3.64
CA ASN A 118 -8.33 3.99 3.70
C ASN A 118 -8.11 5.34 3.00
N LEU A 119 -7.76 6.36 3.77
CA LEU A 119 -7.43 7.69 3.22
C LEU A 119 -5.91 7.82 3.18
N LEU A 120 -5.32 7.62 2.01
CA LEU A 120 -3.88 7.59 1.82
C LEU A 120 -3.33 8.98 1.47
N ASN A 121 -2.24 9.36 2.14
CA ASN A 121 -1.58 10.65 1.98
C ASN A 121 -0.76 10.80 0.70
N ALA A 122 -0.72 9.77 -0.15
CA ALA A 122 0.11 9.67 -1.35
C ALA A 122 1.60 9.96 -1.10
N ASN A 123 2.15 9.42 0.00
CA ASN A 123 3.56 9.55 0.30
C ASN A 123 4.44 9.10 -0.88
N GLY A 124 5.46 9.91 -1.22
CA GLY A 124 6.35 9.64 -2.35
C GLY A 124 5.76 9.94 -3.73
N ASP A 125 4.47 10.30 -3.82
CA ASP A 125 3.79 10.58 -5.08
C ASP A 125 3.34 12.05 -5.19
N THR A 126 4.19 12.89 -5.80
CA THR A 126 3.85 14.30 -6.09
C THR A 126 2.63 14.44 -7.00
N SER A 127 2.27 13.42 -7.77
CA SER A 127 1.10 13.47 -8.63
C SER A 127 -0.21 13.21 -7.89
N MET A 128 -0.16 12.64 -6.68
CA MET A 128 -1.30 12.07 -5.96
C MET A 128 -2.04 10.92 -6.68
N MET A 129 -1.77 10.69 -7.96
CA MET A 129 -2.63 9.90 -8.84
C MET A 129 -2.21 8.45 -9.00
N ARG A 130 -1.01 8.05 -8.58
CA ARG A 130 -0.47 6.70 -8.89
C ARG A 130 -1.35 5.58 -8.35
N GLU A 131 -1.70 5.66 -7.07
CA GLU A 131 -2.58 4.67 -6.41
C GLU A 131 -3.94 4.57 -7.11
N VAL A 132 -4.60 5.71 -7.32
CA VAL A 132 -5.94 5.78 -7.94
C VAL A 132 -5.91 5.33 -9.39
N LEU A 133 -4.88 5.71 -10.16
CA LEU A 133 -4.70 5.26 -11.54
C LEU A 133 -4.46 3.76 -11.61
N PHE A 134 -3.57 3.23 -10.75
CA PHE A 134 -3.26 1.81 -10.73
C PHE A 134 -4.52 0.99 -10.42
N SER A 135 -5.19 1.28 -9.30
CA SER A 135 -6.41 0.58 -8.89
C SER A 135 -7.49 0.64 -9.98
N ASN A 136 -7.71 1.81 -10.59
CA ASN A 136 -8.75 1.99 -11.59
C ASN A 136 -8.44 1.32 -12.93
N ILE A 137 -7.17 1.16 -13.31
CA ILE A 137 -6.76 0.36 -14.47
C ILE A 137 -6.81 -1.13 -14.13
N ALA A 138 -6.28 -1.55 -12.98
CA ALA A 138 -6.25 -2.93 -12.55
C ALA A 138 -7.66 -3.53 -12.44
N GLY A 139 -8.63 -2.75 -11.96
CA GLY A 139 -10.03 -3.15 -11.87
C GLY A 139 -10.73 -3.48 -13.19
N GLU A 140 -10.11 -3.16 -14.35
CA GLU A 140 -10.59 -3.60 -15.67
C GLU A 140 -10.17 -5.05 -16.00
N TYR A 141 -9.22 -5.63 -15.25
CA TYR A 141 -8.61 -6.93 -15.53
C TYR A 141 -8.75 -7.93 -14.38
N VAL A 142 -8.69 -7.46 -13.14
CA VAL A 142 -8.70 -8.30 -11.92
C VAL A 142 -9.52 -7.65 -10.81
N PRO A 143 -9.97 -8.42 -9.80
CA PRO A 143 -10.39 -7.86 -8.52
C PRO A 143 -9.35 -6.86 -8.00
N ALA A 144 -9.73 -5.60 -7.88
CA ALA A 144 -8.87 -4.53 -7.41
C ALA A 144 -9.67 -3.59 -6.51
N PRO A 145 -9.07 -3.04 -5.43
CA PRO A 145 -9.75 -2.08 -4.57
C PRO A 145 -10.31 -0.92 -5.39
N LYS A 146 -11.54 -0.47 -5.13
CA LYS A 146 -12.02 0.79 -5.71
C LYS A 146 -11.19 1.97 -5.18
N ALA A 147 -10.95 2.99 -6.01
CA ALA A 147 -10.24 4.18 -5.59
C ALA A 147 -10.74 5.47 -6.27
N ASN A 148 -10.80 6.55 -5.49
CA ASN A 148 -11.03 7.92 -5.96
C ASN A 148 -10.29 8.93 -5.08
N PHE A 149 -10.61 10.21 -5.22
CA PHE A 149 -10.05 11.29 -4.41
C PHE A 149 -11.09 11.87 -3.48
N VAL A 150 -10.67 12.27 -2.28
CA VAL A 150 -11.51 12.99 -1.32
C VAL A 150 -10.77 14.18 -0.74
N ARG A 151 -11.51 15.22 -0.38
CA ARG A 151 -11.03 16.25 0.56
C ARG A 151 -11.19 15.72 1.97
N VAL A 152 -10.21 15.99 2.82
CA VAL A 152 -10.33 15.70 4.26
C VAL A 152 -10.28 17.00 5.05
N VAL A 153 -11.23 17.17 5.94
CA VAL A 153 -11.36 18.31 6.85
C VAL A 153 -11.42 17.75 8.27
N VAL A 154 -10.53 18.21 9.15
CA VAL A 154 -10.50 17.79 10.56
C VAL A 154 -10.81 18.99 11.44
N ASN A 155 -11.86 18.89 12.27
CA ASN A 155 -12.32 19.97 13.15
C ASN A 155 -12.44 21.34 12.43
N GLY A 156 -13.02 21.32 11.22
CA GLY A 156 -13.22 22.51 10.38
C GLY A 156 -11.98 22.99 9.62
N VAL A 157 -10.83 22.35 9.77
CA VAL A 157 -9.57 22.70 9.08
C VAL A 157 -9.31 21.73 7.93
N TYR A 158 -9.13 22.25 6.72
CA TYR A 158 -8.77 21.46 5.56
C TYR A 158 -7.34 20.91 5.69
N VAL A 159 -7.20 19.59 5.62
CA VAL A 159 -5.90 18.90 5.78
C VAL A 159 -5.39 18.29 4.47
N GLY A 160 -6.10 18.47 3.36
CA GLY A 160 -5.62 18.12 2.03
C GLY A 160 -6.50 17.16 1.24
N VAL A 161 -6.04 16.85 0.02
CA VAL A 161 -6.61 15.79 -0.83
C VAL A 161 -6.00 14.44 -0.45
N TYR A 162 -6.81 13.39 -0.37
CA TYR A 162 -6.36 12.03 -0.09
C TYR A 162 -6.83 11.08 -1.20
N ALA A 163 -6.04 10.05 -1.47
CA ALA A 163 -6.52 8.90 -2.23
C ALA A 163 -7.39 8.06 -1.28
N ASN A 164 -8.69 7.97 -1.57
CA ASN A 164 -9.61 7.10 -0.86
C ASN A 164 -9.60 5.74 -1.54
N VAL A 165 -9.16 4.70 -0.84
CA VAL A 165 -8.97 3.34 -1.38
C VAL A 165 -9.77 2.35 -0.54
N GLU A 166 -10.53 1.50 -1.22
CA GLU A 166 -11.28 0.42 -0.60
C GLU A 166 -10.35 -0.50 0.20
N GLN A 167 -10.78 -0.90 1.40
CA GLN A 167 -10.03 -1.86 2.18
C GLN A 167 -10.30 -3.28 1.69
N ILE A 168 -9.24 -4.08 1.56
CA ILE A 168 -9.32 -5.51 1.25
C ILE A 168 -9.78 -6.26 2.50
N ASN A 169 -11.09 -6.22 2.73
CA ASN A 169 -11.79 -6.85 3.86
C ASN A 169 -12.87 -7.82 3.35
N LYS A 170 -13.79 -8.23 4.23
CA LYS A 170 -14.88 -9.15 3.86
C LYS A 170 -15.90 -8.55 2.90
N ASP A 171 -16.05 -7.22 2.84
CA ASP A 171 -16.91 -6.57 1.84
C ASP A 171 -16.28 -6.62 0.46
N PHE A 172 -14.96 -6.40 0.36
CA PHE A 172 -14.19 -6.61 -0.87
C PHE A 172 -14.37 -8.05 -1.39
N THR A 173 -14.15 -9.06 -0.54
CA THR A 173 -14.30 -10.46 -0.98
C THR A 173 -15.75 -10.79 -1.34
N LYS A 174 -16.73 -10.19 -0.65
CA LYS A 174 -18.15 -10.37 -1.01
C LYS A 174 -18.46 -9.79 -2.39
N HIS A 175 -17.91 -8.63 -2.69
CA HIS A 175 -18.15 -7.95 -3.97
C HIS A 175 -17.50 -8.70 -5.13
N HIS A 176 -16.25 -9.16 -4.97
CA HIS A 176 -15.48 -9.76 -6.06
C HIS A 176 -15.59 -11.29 -6.17
N HIS A 177 -15.76 -11.98 -5.04
CA HIS A 177 -15.79 -13.45 -4.98
C HIS A 177 -17.12 -13.99 -4.42
N GLY A 178 -18.14 -13.13 -4.24
CA GLY A 178 -19.49 -13.52 -3.82
C GLY A 178 -19.63 -13.97 -2.36
N THR A 179 -18.56 -13.93 -1.56
CA THR A 179 -18.55 -14.43 -0.18
C THR A 179 -17.75 -13.57 0.80
N ARG A 180 -18.23 -13.49 2.05
CA ARG A 180 -17.51 -12.85 3.17
C ARG A 180 -16.54 -13.78 3.90
N LYS A 181 -16.53 -15.06 3.50
CA LYS A 181 -15.70 -16.12 4.10
C LYS A 181 -14.36 -16.25 3.37
N GLY A 182 -13.51 -17.14 3.88
CA GLY A 182 -12.15 -17.35 3.40
C GLY A 182 -11.12 -16.63 4.25
N VAL A 183 -9.85 -16.82 3.92
CA VAL A 183 -8.71 -16.37 4.71
C VAL A 183 -7.86 -15.41 3.91
N ARG A 184 -7.48 -14.30 4.53
CA ARG A 184 -6.65 -13.26 3.92
C ARG A 184 -5.34 -13.12 4.66
N TRP A 185 -4.25 -13.05 3.91
CA TRP A 185 -2.94 -12.63 4.39
C TRP A 185 -2.49 -11.40 3.62
N LYS A 186 -2.05 -10.38 4.33
CA LYS A 186 -1.31 -9.27 3.75
C LYS A 186 0.16 -9.66 3.67
N VAL A 187 0.82 -9.38 2.55
CA VAL A 187 2.27 -9.52 2.42
C VAL A 187 2.92 -8.14 2.56
N PRO A 188 3.59 -7.84 3.68
CA PRO A 188 4.24 -6.56 3.90
C PRO A 188 5.51 -6.42 3.03
N PRO A 189 6.12 -5.22 3.00
CA PRO A 189 7.39 -4.99 2.32
C PRO A 189 8.48 -5.95 2.80
N ASP A 190 9.00 -6.76 1.88
CA ASP A 190 10.06 -7.74 2.11
C ASP A 190 11.18 -7.60 1.07
N PHE A 191 12.32 -7.06 1.52
CA PHE A 191 13.50 -6.87 0.67
C PHE A 191 14.25 -8.17 0.36
N SER A 192 13.89 -9.29 1.00
CA SER A 192 14.46 -10.61 0.71
C SER A 192 13.73 -11.35 -0.42
N GLY A 193 12.48 -10.94 -0.73
CA GLY A 193 11.62 -11.64 -1.68
C GLY A 193 11.02 -12.96 -1.17
N GLY A 194 11.15 -13.25 0.12
CA GLY A 194 10.60 -14.45 0.75
C GLY A 194 9.08 -14.49 0.81
N GLY A 195 8.41 -13.33 0.81
CA GLY A 195 6.95 -13.20 0.77
C GLY A 195 6.29 -13.49 -0.58
N ALA A 196 7.05 -13.86 -1.61
CA ALA A 196 6.54 -14.06 -2.98
C ALA A 196 5.89 -15.45 -3.23
N LEU A 197 5.30 -16.08 -2.22
CA LEU A 197 4.87 -17.51 -2.24
C LEU A 197 6.03 -18.50 -2.44
N ALA A 198 7.24 -18.12 -2.04
CA ALA A 198 8.40 -19.02 -2.00
C ALA A 198 8.26 -20.07 -0.90
N TYR A 199 8.67 -21.31 -1.19
CA TYR A 199 8.65 -22.40 -0.23
C TYR A 199 9.87 -22.36 0.69
N HIS A 200 9.64 -22.23 1.99
CA HIS A 200 10.70 -22.14 3.02
C HIS A 200 10.82 -23.42 3.87
N GLY A 201 10.11 -24.49 3.48
CA GLY A 201 9.96 -25.72 4.27
C GLY A 201 8.55 -25.85 4.85
N SER A 202 8.34 -26.89 5.65
CA SER A 202 7.02 -27.22 6.22
C SER A 202 6.74 -26.58 7.58
N ASP A 203 7.69 -25.84 8.16
CA ASP A 203 7.53 -25.20 9.46
C ASP A 203 6.77 -23.89 9.29
N ARG A 204 5.69 -23.70 10.07
CA ARG A 204 4.84 -22.49 9.99
C ARG A 204 5.57 -21.25 10.47
N ASP A 205 6.54 -21.39 11.38
CA ASP A 205 7.32 -20.26 11.88
C ASP A 205 8.14 -19.59 10.77
N ASP A 206 8.43 -20.31 9.67
CA ASP A 206 9.08 -19.74 8.49
C ASP A 206 8.14 -18.85 7.65
N TYR A 207 6.84 -18.81 7.93
CA TYR A 207 5.84 -18.04 7.17
C TYR A 207 5.23 -16.89 7.98
N THR A 208 5.05 -17.04 9.29
CA THR A 208 4.37 -16.04 10.14
C THR A 208 5.05 -14.66 10.16
N GLY A 209 6.36 -14.59 9.88
CA GLY A 209 7.09 -13.33 9.73
C GLY A 209 7.00 -12.67 8.34
N ARG A 210 6.49 -13.39 7.33
CA ARG A 210 6.38 -12.97 5.92
C ARG A 210 4.95 -12.67 5.50
N TYR A 211 3.97 -13.20 6.21
CA TYR A 211 2.55 -13.03 5.94
C TYR A 211 1.86 -12.54 7.20
N GLU A 212 1.16 -11.42 7.09
CA GLU A 212 0.34 -10.86 8.15
C GLU A 212 -1.10 -11.36 7.99
N LEU A 213 -1.55 -12.25 8.87
CA LEU A 213 -2.90 -12.78 8.85
C LEU A 213 -3.94 -11.68 9.14
N LYS A 214 -4.97 -11.58 8.29
CA LYS A 214 -6.05 -10.58 8.35
C LYS A 214 -7.43 -11.21 8.55
N THR A 215 -7.47 -12.42 9.09
CA THR A 215 -8.69 -13.19 9.33
C THR A 215 -8.61 -13.87 10.69
N ASP A 216 -9.36 -13.36 11.65
CA ASP A 216 -9.28 -13.81 13.06
C ASP A 216 -9.74 -15.24 13.27
N SER A 217 -10.62 -15.75 12.40
CA SER A 217 -11.12 -17.11 12.45
C SER A 217 -10.17 -18.15 11.84
N ALA A 218 -9.02 -17.74 11.29
CA ALA A 218 -8.11 -18.65 10.63
C ALA A 218 -7.32 -19.50 11.63
N GLY A 219 -7.11 -20.77 11.27
CA GLY A 219 -6.50 -21.78 12.10
C GLY A 219 -5.19 -22.35 11.53
N PRO A 220 -4.57 -23.28 12.27
CA PRO A 220 -3.46 -24.14 11.83
C PRO A 220 -3.55 -24.64 10.38
N GLU A 221 -4.72 -25.14 9.99
CA GLU A 221 -5.02 -25.74 8.69
C GLU A 221 -4.96 -24.74 7.52
N ASP A 222 -5.31 -23.48 7.76
CA ASP A 222 -5.24 -22.43 6.73
C ASP A 222 -3.78 -22.06 6.42
N TRP A 223 -2.93 -22.07 7.44
CA TRP A 223 -1.48 -21.94 7.24
C TRP A 223 -0.90 -23.14 6.51
N ASP A 224 -1.34 -24.36 6.83
CA ASP A 224 -0.91 -25.56 6.12
C ASP A 224 -1.28 -25.50 4.63
N ALA A 225 -2.46 -24.96 4.30
CA ALA A 225 -2.87 -24.75 2.91
C ALA A 225 -1.98 -23.74 2.18
N LEU A 226 -1.60 -22.63 2.83
CA LEU A 226 -0.68 -21.64 2.24
C LEU A 226 0.72 -22.24 1.99
N ILE A 227 1.22 -23.03 2.95
CA ILE A 227 2.49 -23.74 2.84
C ILE A 227 2.43 -24.77 1.71
N GLU A 228 1.31 -25.48 1.59
CA GLU A 228 1.08 -26.46 0.53
C GLU A 228 1.07 -25.79 -0.85
N LEU A 229 0.41 -24.63 -1.01
CA LEU A 229 0.50 -23.85 -2.25
C LEU A 229 1.96 -23.50 -2.59
N CYS A 230 2.73 -23.02 -1.62
CA CYS A 230 4.14 -22.70 -1.82
C CYS A 230 4.93 -23.95 -2.26
N ARG A 231 4.65 -25.11 -1.66
CA ARG A 231 5.27 -26.40 -2.00
C ARG A 231 4.87 -26.86 -3.40
N VAL A 232 3.59 -26.80 -3.76
CA VAL A 232 3.08 -27.13 -5.10
C VAL A 232 3.77 -26.27 -6.15
N LEU A 233 3.84 -24.95 -5.94
CA LEU A 233 4.58 -24.05 -6.82
C LEU A 233 6.06 -24.43 -6.91
N ARG A 234 6.67 -24.88 -5.82
CA ARG A 234 8.10 -25.21 -5.79
C ARG A 234 8.44 -26.57 -6.41
N GLU A 235 7.62 -27.59 -6.19
CA GLU A 235 8.00 -28.99 -6.41
C GLU A 235 7.27 -29.64 -7.59
N THR A 236 6.14 -29.10 -8.04
CA THR A 236 5.38 -29.67 -9.15
C THR A 236 6.22 -29.67 -10.44
N PRO A 237 6.35 -30.81 -11.14
CA PRO A 237 6.99 -30.85 -12.45
C PRO A 237 6.24 -30.01 -13.50
N ASP A 238 6.96 -29.38 -14.43
CA ASP A 238 6.34 -28.47 -15.41
C ASP A 238 5.23 -29.13 -16.23
N GLN A 239 5.37 -30.41 -16.58
CA GLN A 239 4.37 -31.15 -17.36
C GLN A 239 3.09 -31.49 -16.59
N GLU A 240 3.09 -31.32 -15.26
CA GLU A 240 1.94 -31.60 -14.38
C GLU A 240 1.27 -30.31 -13.88
N LEU A 241 1.83 -29.14 -14.21
CA LEU A 241 1.33 -27.85 -13.73
C LEU A 241 -0.11 -27.59 -14.16
N GLU A 242 -0.44 -27.87 -15.43
CA GLU A 242 -1.78 -27.63 -15.97
C GLU A 242 -2.87 -28.43 -15.27
N ASP A 243 -2.53 -29.61 -14.74
CA ASP A 243 -3.45 -30.48 -14.02
C ASP A 243 -3.46 -30.19 -12.51
N THR A 244 -2.37 -29.67 -11.94
CA THR A 244 -2.19 -29.57 -10.48
C THR A 244 -2.45 -28.16 -9.96
N LEU A 245 -1.89 -27.12 -10.58
CA LEU A 245 -1.94 -25.76 -10.05
C LEU A 245 -3.37 -25.19 -9.95
N PRO A 246 -4.29 -25.44 -10.90
CA PRO A 246 -5.67 -24.96 -10.80
C PRO A 246 -6.46 -25.45 -9.59
N ASP A 247 -6.06 -26.57 -8.96
CA ASP A 247 -6.68 -27.07 -7.73
C ASP A 247 -6.28 -26.27 -6.48
N HIS A 248 -5.31 -25.35 -6.60
CA HIS A 248 -4.80 -24.54 -5.50
C HIS A 248 -4.87 -23.04 -5.77
N LEU A 249 -4.84 -22.59 -7.03
CA LEU A 249 -4.68 -21.18 -7.37
C LEU A 249 -5.56 -20.85 -8.57
N ASP A 250 -6.25 -19.71 -8.54
CA ASP A 250 -6.94 -19.20 -9.72
C ASP A 250 -5.90 -18.72 -10.74
N VAL A 251 -5.49 -19.63 -11.61
CA VAL A 251 -4.45 -19.40 -12.63
C VAL A 251 -4.83 -18.25 -13.55
N SER A 252 -6.11 -18.11 -13.91
CA SER A 252 -6.55 -17.09 -14.85
C SER A 252 -6.47 -15.69 -14.21
N GLU A 253 -6.92 -15.56 -12.96
CA GLU A 253 -6.78 -14.31 -12.20
C GLU A 253 -5.31 -13.92 -12.00
N VAL A 254 -4.46 -14.90 -11.65
CA VAL A 254 -3.03 -14.67 -11.42
C VAL A 254 -2.28 -14.27 -12.70
N ILE A 255 -2.62 -14.84 -13.86
CA ILE A 255 -2.06 -14.41 -15.15
C ILE A 255 -2.32 -12.91 -15.37
N ARG A 256 -3.55 -12.45 -15.13
CA ARG A 256 -3.93 -11.04 -15.28
C ARG A 256 -3.25 -10.16 -14.23
N PHE A 257 -3.18 -10.63 -12.98
CA PHE A 257 -2.48 -9.95 -11.90
C PHE A 257 -1.02 -9.66 -12.29
N LEU A 258 -0.27 -10.68 -12.73
CA LEU A 258 1.13 -10.53 -13.13
C LEU A 258 1.31 -9.61 -14.35
N ALA A 259 0.39 -9.69 -15.33
CA ALA A 259 0.46 -8.86 -16.52
C ALA A 259 0.25 -7.37 -16.19
N VAL A 260 -0.72 -7.06 -15.32
CA VAL A 260 -0.99 -5.68 -14.87
C VAL A 260 0.18 -5.14 -14.04
N ASP A 261 0.66 -5.90 -13.06
CA ASP A 261 1.77 -5.47 -12.18
C ASP A 261 3.04 -5.16 -13.00
N ASN A 262 3.38 -6.03 -13.97
CA ASN A 262 4.52 -5.81 -14.86
C ASN A 262 4.29 -4.63 -15.82
N ALA A 263 3.09 -4.47 -16.35
CA ALA A 263 2.79 -3.38 -17.27
C ALA A 263 2.93 -2.00 -16.60
N LEU A 264 2.39 -1.86 -15.38
CA LEU A 264 2.28 -0.59 -14.66
C LEU A 264 3.48 -0.28 -13.76
N LEU A 265 4.41 -1.22 -13.61
CA LEU A 265 5.71 -1.05 -12.95
C LEU A 265 5.60 -0.70 -11.47
N ASP A 266 4.95 -1.54 -10.69
CA ASP A 266 5.05 -1.39 -9.24
C ASP A 266 6.45 -1.79 -8.74
N SER A 267 7.24 -0.82 -8.28
CA SER A 267 8.59 -1.08 -7.77
C SER A 267 8.63 -1.68 -6.36
N ASP A 268 7.49 -1.74 -5.69
CA ASP A 268 7.31 -2.27 -4.34
C ASP A 268 6.40 -3.51 -4.32
N GLY A 269 5.59 -3.69 -5.36
CA GLY A 269 4.68 -4.81 -5.57
C GLY A 269 5.30 -6.19 -5.84
N TYR A 270 4.49 -7.10 -6.37
CA TYR A 270 4.81 -8.52 -6.47
C TYR A 270 6.00 -8.79 -7.40
N TYR A 271 5.98 -8.24 -8.62
CA TYR A 271 7.01 -8.53 -9.61
C TYR A 271 8.40 -8.08 -9.13
N SER A 272 8.45 -6.91 -8.48
CA SER A 272 9.68 -6.26 -8.05
C SER A 272 10.21 -6.81 -6.73
N ARG A 273 9.44 -6.77 -5.64
CA ARG A 273 9.89 -7.19 -4.31
C ARG A 273 9.26 -8.49 -3.84
N GLY A 274 8.15 -8.93 -4.43
CA GLY A 274 7.39 -10.06 -3.92
C GLY A 274 6.64 -9.67 -2.65
N SER A 275 6.14 -8.44 -2.63
CA SER A 275 5.55 -7.75 -1.48
C SER A 275 4.38 -6.89 -1.94
N ASP A 276 3.70 -6.24 -0.99
CA ASP A 276 2.63 -5.27 -1.24
C ASP A 276 1.50 -5.85 -2.12
N TYR A 277 1.01 -6.99 -1.64
CA TYR A 277 -0.16 -7.67 -2.18
C TYR A 277 -0.86 -8.46 -1.08
N TYR A 278 -2.08 -8.91 -1.35
CA TYR A 278 -2.82 -9.84 -0.52
C TYR A 278 -2.89 -11.20 -1.17
N VAL A 279 -2.81 -12.22 -0.33
CA VAL A 279 -3.18 -13.59 -0.64
C VAL A 279 -4.55 -13.84 -0.02
N TYR A 280 -5.54 -14.21 -0.84
CA TYR A 280 -6.88 -14.58 -0.39
C TYR A 280 -7.14 -16.04 -0.74
N MET A 281 -7.47 -16.87 0.24
CA MET A 281 -7.99 -18.22 0.03
C MET A 281 -9.51 -18.20 0.20
N ASP A 282 -10.24 -18.60 -0.83
CA ASP A 282 -11.68 -18.70 -0.79
C ASP A 282 -12.16 -19.92 0.06
N PRO A 283 -13.47 -20.06 0.33
CA PRO A 283 -14.00 -21.21 1.07
C PRO A 283 -13.80 -22.58 0.42
N GLU A 284 -13.52 -22.60 -0.88
CA GLU A 284 -13.25 -23.79 -1.68
C GLU A 284 -11.77 -24.21 -1.61
N GLY A 285 -10.91 -23.36 -1.03
CA GLY A 285 -9.47 -23.60 -0.87
C GLY A 285 -8.63 -23.08 -2.03
N ILE A 286 -9.22 -22.31 -2.95
CA ILE A 286 -8.53 -21.70 -4.08
C ILE A 286 -7.95 -20.36 -3.67
N PHE A 287 -6.68 -20.15 -4.01
CA PHE A 287 -5.96 -18.92 -3.73
C PHE A 287 -6.12 -17.90 -4.87
N HIS A 288 -6.19 -16.63 -4.49
CA HIS A 288 -6.31 -15.44 -5.32
C HIS A 288 -5.26 -14.40 -4.86
N LEU A 289 -4.80 -13.56 -5.79
CA LEU A 289 -3.83 -12.50 -5.52
C LEU A 289 -4.44 -11.13 -5.79
N VAL A 290 -4.33 -10.23 -4.83
CA VAL A 290 -4.94 -8.89 -4.91
C VAL A 290 -3.86 -7.83 -4.70
N HIS A 291 -3.76 -6.85 -5.60
CA HIS A 291 -2.80 -5.75 -5.49
C HIS A 291 -3.12 -4.84 -4.29
N TYR A 292 -2.08 -4.25 -3.71
CA TYR A 292 -2.21 -3.37 -2.55
C TYR A 292 -1.01 -2.39 -2.50
N ASP A 293 -1.24 -1.13 -2.09
CA ASP A 293 -0.16 -0.13 -1.84
C ASP A 293 0.69 0.16 -3.10
N ASN A 294 0.02 0.55 -4.17
CA ASN A 294 0.57 0.69 -5.52
C ASN A 294 0.97 2.15 -5.86
N ASN A 295 1.38 2.92 -4.84
CA ASN A 295 1.79 4.32 -4.98
C ASN A 295 3.20 4.49 -5.57
N GLU A 296 4.03 3.44 -5.62
CA GLU A 296 5.34 3.42 -6.29
C GLU A 296 5.27 2.88 -7.74
N THR A 297 4.10 2.99 -8.38
CA THR A 297 3.87 2.64 -9.79
C THR A 297 4.25 3.77 -10.75
N PHE A 298 4.37 3.47 -12.05
CA PHE A 298 4.82 4.46 -13.04
C PHE A 298 6.10 5.15 -12.56
N GLY A 299 7.10 4.37 -12.13
CA GLY A 299 8.35 4.83 -11.55
C GLY A 299 9.57 4.32 -12.31
N ARG A 300 10.65 5.11 -12.34
CA ARG A 300 11.97 4.56 -12.67
C ARG A 300 12.48 3.84 -11.43
N SER A 301 12.95 2.59 -11.59
CA SER A 301 13.62 1.87 -10.51
C SER A 301 14.73 2.76 -9.92
N ARG A 302 14.78 2.87 -8.58
CA ARG A 302 15.77 3.68 -7.86
C ARG A 302 17.23 3.24 -8.13
N GLY A 303 17.44 2.17 -8.90
CA GLY A 303 18.75 1.69 -9.38
C GLY A 303 19.08 2.13 -10.81
N GLY A 304 19.51 3.38 -10.98
CA GLY A 304 19.97 3.85 -12.32
C GLY A 304 20.57 5.26 -12.37
N GLY A 305 20.54 6.01 -11.27
CA GLY A 305 21.21 7.30 -11.14
C GLY A 305 22.19 7.25 -9.99
N GLY A 306 23.49 7.15 -10.28
CA GLY A 306 24.50 7.44 -9.27
C GLY A 306 24.19 8.78 -8.62
N ARG A 307 24.32 8.84 -7.28
CA ARG A 307 24.20 10.07 -6.49
C ARG A 307 25.01 11.21 -7.15
N ARG A 308 24.36 11.99 -8.01
CA ARG A 308 24.84 13.31 -8.41
C ARG A 308 24.21 14.28 -7.43
N GLY A 309 24.87 14.42 -6.28
CA GLY A 309 24.65 15.59 -5.44
C GLY A 309 24.88 16.87 -6.25
N PRO A 310 24.23 17.99 -5.88
CA PRO A 310 24.38 19.25 -6.60
C PRO A 310 25.87 19.61 -6.74
N GLY A 311 26.28 19.87 -7.98
CA GLY A 311 27.65 20.25 -8.31
C GLY A 311 28.07 21.51 -7.56
N GLY A 312 28.94 21.34 -6.57
CA GLY A 312 29.78 22.42 -6.08
C GLY A 312 30.86 22.72 -7.12
N GLY A 313 30.81 23.93 -7.67
CA GLY A 313 31.73 24.40 -8.70
C GLY A 313 33.20 24.22 -8.33
N GLY A 314 33.97 23.66 -9.27
CA GLY A 314 35.42 23.63 -9.19
C GLY A 314 35.99 25.04 -9.34
N GLY A 315 36.84 25.42 -8.38
CA GLY A 315 37.78 26.54 -8.46
C GLY A 315 39.15 26.10 -7.93
N PRO A 316 40.27 26.63 -8.44
CA PRO A 316 41.48 25.86 -8.65
C PRO A 316 42.52 25.94 -7.51
N GLY A 317 43.23 24.82 -7.31
CA GLY A 317 44.67 24.74 -7.01
C GLY A 317 45.25 25.48 -5.80
N GLY A 318 45.85 24.73 -4.85
CA GLY A 318 46.75 25.32 -3.87
C GLY A 318 47.38 24.36 -2.86
N GLY A 319 48.55 23.81 -3.20
CA GLY A 319 49.74 23.66 -2.34
C GLY A 319 49.68 22.88 -1.02
N GLY A 320 50.56 21.88 -0.87
CA GLY A 320 50.69 21.07 0.34
C GLY A 320 51.36 21.74 1.55
N GLY A 321 51.38 21.02 2.68
CA GLY A 321 52.34 21.22 3.78
C GLY A 321 51.74 21.17 5.19
N PRO A 322 52.49 20.73 6.24
CA PRO A 322 51.95 19.83 7.27
C PRO A 322 52.05 20.32 8.74
N GLY A 323 51.34 19.62 9.64
CA GLY A 323 51.77 19.39 11.04
C GLY A 323 51.08 20.17 12.15
N GLY A 324 50.90 19.51 13.31
CA GLY A 324 50.67 20.16 14.61
C GLY A 324 49.57 19.53 15.48
N GLY A 325 49.96 18.80 16.52
CA GLY A 325 49.05 18.13 17.46
C GLY A 325 48.59 18.98 18.65
N GLY A 326 47.84 18.32 19.56
CA GLY A 326 47.57 18.78 20.92
C GLY A 326 46.13 18.52 21.39
N GLY A 327 45.93 17.51 22.25
CA GLY A 327 44.82 17.53 23.23
C GLY A 327 45.17 18.46 24.40
N PRO A 328 44.55 18.36 25.60
CA PRO A 328 43.51 17.42 26.06
C PRO A 328 42.37 18.11 26.86
N GLY A 329 41.43 17.32 27.43
CA GLY A 329 40.74 17.70 28.67
C GLY A 329 39.22 17.51 28.69
N GLY A 330 38.75 16.37 29.19
CA GLY A 330 37.42 16.27 29.80
C GLY A 330 37.50 16.57 31.30
N PRO A 331 36.38 16.97 31.92
CA PRO A 331 36.12 16.61 33.32
C PRO A 331 34.60 16.26 33.51
N PRO A 332 34.09 15.99 34.74
CA PRO A 332 33.59 14.67 35.12
C PRO A 332 32.11 14.67 35.58
N ALA A 333 31.62 13.48 35.93
CA ALA A 333 30.35 13.27 36.64
C ALA A 333 30.48 13.59 38.14
N ASP A 334 29.41 14.13 38.77
CA ASP A 334 28.84 13.54 39.99
C ASP A 334 27.43 14.08 40.37
N SER A 335 26.65 13.15 40.95
CA SER A 335 25.60 13.20 42.00
C SER A 335 24.45 14.22 42.04
N GLY A 336 23.24 13.68 42.26
CA GLY A 336 22.11 14.41 42.87
C GLY A 336 20.75 13.76 42.60
N ALA A 337 20.19 13.13 43.64
CA ALA A 337 18.88 12.46 43.65
C ALA A 337 17.69 13.41 43.47
N ASP A 338 16.55 12.90 42.99
CA ASP A 338 15.25 13.03 43.67
C ASP A 338 14.18 12.16 42.97
N GLY A 339 13.45 11.39 43.78
CA GLY A 339 12.37 10.50 43.35
C GLY A 339 11.04 11.22 43.11
N PRO A 340 10.04 10.53 42.54
CA PRO A 340 8.77 11.16 42.17
C PRO A 340 7.78 11.22 43.36
N PRO A 341 6.92 12.25 43.44
CA PRO A 341 5.83 12.29 44.42
C PRO A 341 4.58 11.51 43.95
N PRO A 342 3.66 11.15 44.87
CA PRO A 342 2.59 10.18 44.62
C PRO A 342 1.20 10.81 44.37
N GLY A 343 0.41 10.09 43.56
CA GLY A 343 -0.99 9.72 43.81
C GLY A 343 -2.08 10.81 43.76
N VAL A 344 -2.98 10.70 42.77
CA VAL A 344 -4.40 11.02 42.96
C VAL A 344 -5.25 9.93 42.28
N ASP A 345 -6.08 9.29 43.10
CA ASP A 345 -7.11 8.31 42.77
C ASP A 345 -8.42 9.03 42.40
N ARG A 346 -9.06 8.62 41.29
CA ARG A 346 -10.49 8.74 40.90
C ARG A 346 -10.54 8.32 39.42
N GLY A 347 -11.20 7.25 38.99
CA GLY A 347 -12.47 6.70 39.44
C GLY A 347 -13.48 6.90 38.31
N GLY A 348 -13.72 5.85 37.50
CA GLY A 348 -14.70 5.83 36.42
C GLY A 348 -14.10 5.38 35.10
N THR A 349 -14.11 4.08 34.84
CA THR A 349 -13.77 3.48 33.54
C THR A 349 -14.99 3.54 32.61
N PRO A 350 -14.89 4.17 31.43
CA PRO A 350 -15.68 3.77 30.28
C PRO A 350 -15.00 2.55 29.65
N ARG A 351 -15.80 1.52 29.35
CA ARG A 351 -15.38 0.33 28.60
C ARG A 351 -14.94 0.76 27.21
N GLY A 352 -13.71 0.43 26.81
CA GLY A 352 -13.28 0.56 25.42
C GLY A 352 -14.02 -0.44 24.52
N PRO A 353 -14.38 -0.08 23.27
CA PRO A 353 -14.85 -1.04 22.27
C PRO A 353 -13.66 -1.90 21.81
N GLY A 354 -13.88 -3.22 21.77
CA GLY A 354 -12.90 -4.19 21.33
C GLY A 354 -12.87 -4.31 19.81
N GLY A 355 -11.67 -4.55 19.28
CA GLY A 355 -11.47 -4.88 17.88
C GLY A 355 -12.15 -6.19 17.46
N PHE A 356 -12.73 -6.10 16.27
CA PHE A 356 -12.89 -7.12 15.22
C PHE A 356 -13.79 -8.35 15.46
N ASP A 357 -14.79 -8.44 14.57
CA ASP A 357 -15.53 -9.61 14.10
C ASP A 357 -16.17 -10.54 15.16
N ARG A 358 -17.38 -10.20 15.62
CA ARG A 358 -18.32 -11.21 16.17
C ARG A 358 -19.74 -11.09 15.62
N GLY A 359 -20.03 -11.87 14.59
CA GLY A 359 -21.37 -12.44 14.36
C GLY A 359 -21.50 -13.72 15.18
N GLY A 360 -22.45 -13.76 16.11
CA GLY A 360 -22.47 -14.71 17.23
C GLY A 360 -22.97 -16.12 16.94
N ASP A 361 -22.54 -17.04 17.80
CA ASP A 361 -23.44 -17.99 18.45
C ASP A 361 -22.93 -18.28 19.88
N ARG A 362 -23.87 -18.45 20.81
CA ARG A 362 -23.57 -18.63 22.24
C ARG A 362 -23.24 -20.09 22.50
N ASP A 363 -22.01 -20.39 22.92
CA ASP A 363 -21.85 -21.32 24.04
C ASP A 363 -20.56 -21.10 24.84
N ARG A 364 -20.66 -21.30 26.15
CA ARG A 364 -19.64 -20.97 27.15
C ARG A 364 -18.60 -22.09 27.26
N GLY A 365 -17.33 -21.76 27.12
CA GLY A 365 -16.21 -22.61 27.53
C GLY A 365 -15.00 -21.77 27.92
N ALA A 366 -14.67 -21.78 29.20
CA ALA A 366 -13.59 -21.00 29.81
C ALA A 366 -12.19 -21.53 29.42
N GLY A 367 -11.28 -20.62 29.10
CA GLY A 367 -9.84 -20.90 28.94
C GLY A 367 -9.06 -19.59 28.91
N GLY A 368 -8.45 -19.24 30.03
CA GLY A 368 -7.73 -17.97 30.20
C GLY A 368 -6.38 -17.95 29.50
N GLY A 369 -6.04 -16.81 28.90
CA GLY A 369 -4.72 -16.49 28.38
C GLY A 369 -4.18 -15.21 29.05
N GLN A 370 -3.31 -15.40 30.03
CA GLN A 370 -2.30 -14.42 30.43
C GLN A 370 -1.13 -14.57 29.47
N ASP A 371 -0.60 -13.47 28.92
CA ASP A 371 0.73 -12.99 29.29
C ASP A 371 1.19 -11.84 28.38
N ALA A 372 1.31 -10.67 29.00
CA ALA A 372 2.21 -9.63 28.56
C ALA A 372 3.62 -9.96 29.07
N ARG A 373 4.55 -10.37 28.20
CA ARG A 373 5.99 -10.32 28.52
C ARG A 373 6.85 -9.94 27.34
N ARG A 374 7.31 -8.69 27.42
CA ARG A 374 8.62 -8.20 26.98
C ARG A 374 9.69 -9.25 27.28
N GLY A 375 10.22 -9.90 26.24
CA GLY A 375 11.35 -10.81 26.29
C GLY A 375 12.67 -10.09 26.02
N GLU A 376 13.58 -10.17 26.99
CA GLU A 376 14.90 -9.57 27.02
C GLU A 376 15.80 -10.03 25.86
N ARG A 377 16.48 -9.08 25.23
CA ARG A 377 17.65 -9.34 24.39
C ARG A 377 18.79 -9.88 25.26
N ARG A 378 19.11 -11.17 25.11
CA ARG A 378 20.44 -11.72 25.44
C ARG A 378 20.98 -12.53 24.27
N GLY A 379 22.16 -12.15 23.83
CA GLY A 379 22.78 -12.65 22.61
C GLY A 379 23.38 -14.05 22.71
N ARG A 380 23.50 -14.66 21.53
CA ARG A 380 24.46 -15.67 21.01
C ARG A 380 24.02 -15.88 19.56
N GLY A 381 24.86 -16.02 18.54
CA GLY A 381 26.30 -16.05 18.43
C GLY A 381 26.66 -15.79 16.97
N ARG A 382 27.86 -15.26 16.78
CA ARG A 382 28.47 -14.96 15.48
C ARG A 382 28.77 -16.27 14.74
N GLY A 383 28.17 -16.51 13.58
CA GLY A 383 28.52 -17.62 12.70
C GLY A 383 27.78 -17.55 11.36
N GLY A 384 28.53 -17.41 10.26
CA GLY A 384 28.02 -17.56 8.90
C GLY A 384 27.80 -16.25 8.13
N ARG A 385 28.86 -15.76 7.47
CA ARG A 385 28.70 -14.84 6.33
C ARG A 385 27.97 -15.59 5.20
N GLY A 386 26.64 -15.47 5.13
CA GLY A 386 25.89 -15.61 3.89
C GLY A 386 26.08 -14.32 3.08
N GLY A 387 26.50 -14.44 1.82
CA GLY A 387 26.68 -13.29 0.93
C GLY A 387 25.39 -12.49 0.73
N PRO A 388 25.46 -11.26 0.18
CA PRO A 388 24.25 -10.49 -0.11
C PRO A 388 23.42 -11.28 -1.12
N GLY A 389 22.27 -11.79 -0.66
CA GLY A 389 21.26 -12.35 -1.55
C GLY A 389 20.89 -11.28 -2.55
N ARG A 390 21.00 -11.63 -3.84
CA ARG A 390 20.47 -10.81 -4.93
C ARG A 390 18.94 -10.87 -4.84
N GLY A 391 18.35 -10.10 -3.93
CA GLY A 391 16.95 -9.72 -4.07
C GLY A 391 16.82 -8.99 -5.40
N GLY A 392 16.03 -9.54 -6.32
CA GLY A 392 15.86 -9.01 -7.66
C GLY A 392 15.48 -7.53 -7.60
N GLN A 393 16.37 -6.64 -8.01
CA GLN A 393 16.00 -5.24 -8.21
C GLN A 393 15.20 -5.19 -9.51
N GLY A 394 13.89 -4.92 -9.39
CA GLY A 394 13.01 -4.73 -10.54
C GLY A 394 13.62 -3.75 -11.55
N GLY A 395 13.52 -4.09 -12.83
CA GLY A 395 14.20 -3.40 -13.93
C GLY A 395 13.64 -2.01 -14.27
N GLY A 396 12.74 -1.48 -13.43
CA GLY A 396 12.01 -0.23 -13.67
C GLY A 396 11.32 -0.24 -15.03
N ALA A 397 11.30 0.90 -15.72
CA ALA A 397 10.71 1.03 -17.05
C ALA A 397 11.20 0.02 -18.10
N THR A 398 12.39 -0.57 -17.89
CA THR A 398 13.02 -1.55 -18.76
C THR A 398 12.88 -3.00 -18.29
N GLN A 399 11.98 -3.30 -17.34
CA GLN A 399 11.71 -4.67 -16.92
C GLN A 399 11.14 -5.49 -18.09
N PRO A 400 11.81 -6.57 -18.55
CA PRO A 400 11.37 -7.33 -19.71
C PRO A 400 10.05 -8.08 -19.43
N PRO A 401 9.29 -8.41 -20.49
CA PRO A 401 8.02 -9.14 -20.37
C PRO A 401 8.15 -10.46 -19.62
N LEU A 402 9.23 -11.21 -19.87
CA LEU A 402 9.49 -12.51 -19.25
C LEU A 402 10.49 -12.42 -18.09
N ALA A 403 10.61 -11.26 -17.44
CA ALA A 403 11.48 -11.13 -16.26
C ALA A 403 11.10 -12.15 -15.18
N PHE A 404 12.09 -12.74 -14.52
CA PHE A 404 11.94 -13.76 -13.47
C PHE A 404 11.31 -15.10 -13.92
N ALA A 405 11.21 -15.38 -15.23
CA ALA A 405 10.69 -16.66 -15.75
C ALA A 405 11.49 -17.89 -15.25
N ASP A 406 12.78 -17.73 -14.97
CA ASP A 406 13.66 -18.81 -14.50
C ASP A 406 13.91 -18.77 -12.97
N GLU A 407 13.23 -17.89 -12.24
CA GLU A 407 13.56 -17.54 -10.84
C GLU A 407 12.64 -18.26 -9.84
N LEU A 408 12.56 -19.59 -9.95
CA LEU A 408 11.66 -20.42 -9.14
C LEU A 408 11.86 -20.29 -7.62
N GLU A 409 13.08 -19.97 -7.15
CA GLU A 409 13.37 -19.81 -5.71
C GLU A 409 12.73 -18.56 -5.12
N THR A 410 12.64 -17.48 -5.90
CA THR A 410 12.30 -16.14 -5.40
C THR A 410 11.02 -15.59 -6.00
N ARG A 411 10.61 -16.07 -7.16
CA ARG A 411 9.40 -15.66 -7.90
C ARG A 411 8.68 -16.89 -8.47
N PRO A 412 8.27 -17.85 -7.61
CA PRO A 412 7.74 -19.13 -8.08
C PRO A 412 6.46 -18.99 -8.91
N VAL A 413 5.56 -18.06 -8.58
CA VAL A 413 4.33 -17.86 -9.36
C VAL A 413 4.66 -17.41 -10.78
N ILE A 414 5.56 -16.43 -10.95
CA ILE A 414 6.00 -15.99 -12.28
C ILE A 414 6.64 -17.15 -13.04
N ALA A 415 7.57 -17.86 -12.40
CA ALA A 415 8.27 -18.98 -13.04
C ALA A 415 7.30 -20.07 -13.52
N ARG A 416 6.30 -20.43 -12.71
CA ARG A 416 5.31 -21.47 -13.06
C ARG A 416 4.30 -21.04 -14.10
N ILE A 417 3.79 -19.82 -14.00
CA ILE A 417 2.87 -19.26 -15.00
C ILE A 417 3.57 -19.17 -16.36
N LEU A 418 4.83 -18.72 -16.40
CA LEU A 418 5.57 -18.56 -17.64
C LEU A 418 6.16 -19.87 -18.18
N ALA A 419 6.28 -20.92 -17.37
CA ALA A 419 6.74 -22.24 -17.82
C ALA A 419 5.72 -22.89 -18.78
N VAL A 420 4.43 -22.79 -18.47
CA VAL A 420 3.36 -23.37 -19.29
C VAL A 420 3.13 -22.52 -20.56
N PRO A 421 3.26 -23.10 -21.77
CA PRO A 421 3.14 -22.34 -23.02
C PRO A 421 1.81 -21.60 -23.21
N ALA A 422 0.69 -22.23 -22.84
CA ALA A 422 -0.64 -21.62 -22.97
C ALA A 422 -0.81 -20.41 -22.05
N TRP A 423 -0.46 -20.55 -20.78
CA TRP A 423 -0.55 -19.47 -19.79
C TRP A 423 0.40 -18.30 -20.09
N ARG A 424 1.63 -18.60 -20.54
CA ARG A 424 2.57 -17.58 -21.03
C ARG A 424 2.03 -16.82 -22.23
N ALA A 425 1.34 -17.49 -23.16
CA ALA A 425 0.74 -16.82 -24.30
C ALA A 425 -0.39 -15.87 -23.87
N GLU A 426 -1.26 -16.30 -22.96
CA GLU A 426 -2.32 -15.46 -22.37
C GLU A 426 -1.73 -14.25 -21.62
N TYR A 427 -0.72 -14.48 -20.79
CA TYR A 427 0.01 -13.41 -20.09
C TYR A 427 0.58 -12.36 -21.06
N LEU A 428 1.25 -12.80 -22.14
CA LEU A 428 1.84 -11.89 -23.13
C LEU A 428 0.77 -11.13 -23.92
N GLU A 429 -0.39 -11.73 -24.16
CA GLU A 429 -1.53 -11.07 -24.80
C GLU A 429 -2.09 -9.94 -23.93
N ILE A 430 -2.36 -10.22 -22.65
CA ILE A 430 -2.85 -9.21 -21.69
C ILE A 430 -1.81 -8.10 -21.51
N LEU A 431 -0.53 -8.46 -21.33
CA LEU A 431 0.54 -7.48 -21.19
C LEU A 431 0.65 -6.56 -22.42
N ARG A 432 0.47 -7.12 -23.63
CA ARG A 432 0.40 -6.33 -24.87
C ARG A 432 -0.82 -5.41 -24.86
N GLU A 433 -1.99 -5.92 -24.51
CA GLU A 433 -3.22 -5.13 -24.46
C GLU A 433 -3.07 -3.91 -23.53
N VAL A 434 -2.60 -4.12 -22.29
CA VAL A 434 -2.36 -3.03 -21.33
C VAL A 434 -1.39 -2.00 -21.91
N ALA A 435 -0.32 -2.44 -22.60
CA ALA A 435 0.61 -1.53 -23.25
C ALA A 435 0.00 -0.77 -24.45
N GLU A 436 -0.80 -1.44 -25.27
CA GLU A 436 -1.40 -0.85 -26.48
C GLU A 436 -2.55 0.11 -26.16
N VAL A 437 -3.34 -0.23 -25.14
CA VAL A 437 -4.60 0.44 -24.79
C VAL A 437 -4.40 1.34 -23.58
N GLN A 438 -4.09 0.78 -22.40
CA GLN A 438 -4.08 1.53 -21.14
C GLN A 438 -2.91 2.52 -21.07
N LEU A 439 -1.71 2.12 -21.48
CA LEU A 439 -0.54 3.02 -21.50
C LEU A 439 -0.50 3.99 -22.70
N ALA A 440 -1.42 3.87 -23.65
CA ALA A 440 -1.48 4.82 -24.76
C ALA A 440 -1.99 6.18 -24.26
N TRP A 441 -1.30 7.26 -24.63
CA TRP A 441 -1.66 8.60 -24.16
C TRP A 441 -3.06 9.04 -24.56
N LYS A 442 -3.61 8.51 -25.67
CA LYS A 442 -5.01 8.74 -26.06
C LYS A 442 -6.04 8.21 -25.04
N THR A 443 -5.64 7.24 -24.21
CA THR A 443 -6.47 6.61 -23.17
C THR A 443 -6.09 7.15 -21.80
N LEU A 444 -4.79 7.12 -21.44
CA LEU A 444 -4.30 7.53 -20.13
C LEU A 444 -4.38 9.05 -19.94
N GLY A 445 -4.08 9.84 -20.99
CA GLY A 445 -4.08 11.29 -20.93
C GLY A 445 -5.41 11.87 -20.47
N PRO A 446 -6.55 11.52 -21.11
CA PRO A 446 -7.87 11.97 -20.65
C PRO A 446 -8.20 11.59 -19.20
N ARG A 447 -7.77 10.42 -18.70
CA ARG A 447 -7.97 10.04 -17.29
C ARG A 447 -7.17 10.93 -16.35
N ILE A 448 -5.90 11.18 -16.67
CA ILE A 448 -5.04 12.11 -15.91
C ILE A 448 -5.61 13.52 -15.95
N ASP A 449 -6.09 13.98 -17.11
CA ASP A 449 -6.66 15.32 -17.27
C ASP A 449 -7.94 15.48 -16.45
N ALA A 450 -8.84 14.48 -16.45
CA ALA A 450 -10.04 14.48 -15.62
C ALA A 450 -9.72 14.54 -14.12
N TYR A 451 -8.80 13.69 -13.64
CA TYR A 451 -8.36 13.73 -12.24
C TYR A 451 -7.69 15.06 -11.87
N ARG A 452 -6.87 15.61 -12.76
CA ARG A 452 -6.26 16.92 -12.57
C ARG A 452 -7.33 17.99 -12.42
N GLU A 453 -8.29 18.06 -13.35
CA GLU A 453 -9.38 19.03 -13.31
C GLU A 453 -10.19 18.92 -12.02
N LEU A 454 -10.36 17.70 -11.52
CA LEU A 454 -11.05 17.41 -10.27
C LEU A 454 -10.29 17.92 -9.03
N ILE A 455 -8.97 17.69 -8.93
CA ILE A 455 -8.22 17.86 -7.67
C ILE A 455 -7.24 19.04 -7.64
N GLU A 456 -6.88 19.63 -8.79
CA GLU A 456 -5.77 20.60 -8.87
C GLU A 456 -5.98 21.81 -7.95
N ALA A 457 -7.19 22.38 -7.91
CA ALA A 457 -7.51 23.52 -7.06
C ALA A 457 -7.34 23.20 -5.56
N ASP A 458 -7.57 21.96 -5.17
CA ASP A 458 -7.48 21.47 -3.80
C ASP A 458 -6.06 21.05 -3.41
N VAL A 459 -5.30 20.46 -4.34
CA VAL A 459 -3.88 20.14 -4.15
C VAL A 459 -3.04 21.41 -3.98
N VAL A 460 -3.35 22.48 -4.72
CA VAL A 460 -2.62 23.76 -4.59
C VAL A 460 -2.86 24.44 -3.25
N ARG A 461 -4.02 24.19 -2.64
CA ARG A 461 -4.38 24.69 -1.30
C ARG A 461 -3.98 23.74 -0.18
N ASP A 462 -3.48 22.55 -0.52
CA ASP A 462 -3.05 21.55 0.45
C ASP A 462 -1.89 22.09 1.28
N PRO A 463 -2.01 22.13 2.62
CA PRO A 463 -0.99 22.75 3.47
C PRO A 463 0.34 21.98 3.52
N PHE A 464 0.39 20.77 2.94
CA PHE A 464 1.57 19.90 2.91
C PHE A 464 2.17 19.75 1.51
N LEU A 465 1.38 19.90 0.44
CA LEU A 465 1.82 19.72 -0.93
C LEU A 465 2.05 21.04 -1.66
N GLY A 466 1.08 21.97 -1.60
CA GLY A 466 1.16 23.42 -1.89
C GLY A 466 1.79 23.92 -3.21
N ASP A 467 2.36 23.06 -4.05
CA ASP A 467 3.16 23.44 -5.22
C ASP A 467 2.51 22.98 -6.52
N ARG A 468 1.73 23.89 -7.13
CA ARG A 468 1.12 23.69 -8.44
C ARG A 468 2.15 23.32 -9.51
N THR A 469 3.35 23.90 -9.46
CA THR A 469 4.38 23.69 -10.47
C THR A 469 4.93 22.28 -10.38
N ALA A 470 5.25 21.81 -9.18
CA ALA A 470 5.68 20.43 -8.95
C ALA A 470 4.59 19.43 -9.31
N PHE A 471 3.34 19.69 -8.92
CA PHE A 471 2.19 18.86 -9.27
C PHE A 471 2.05 18.72 -10.80
N LEU A 472 1.94 19.82 -11.55
CA LEU A 472 1.81 19.77 -13.01
C LEU A 472 3.04 19.16 -13.70
N ARG A 473 4.25 19.42 -13.18
CA ARG A 473 5.48 18.81 -13.68
C ARG A 473 5.46 17.29 -13.49
N SER A 474 4.90 16.79 -12.39
CA SER A 474 4.76 15.35 -12.15
C SER A 474 3.77 14.66 -13.10
N LEU A 475 2.83 15.41 -13.69
CA LEU A 475 1.87 14.88 -14.66
C LEU A 475 2.41 14.89 -16.09
N TYR A 476 2.97 16.02 -16.53
CA TYR A 476 3.29 16.25 -17.95
C TYR A 476 4.72 16.71 -18.25
N GLY A 477 5.50 17.00 -17.20
CA GLY A 477 6.75 17.74 -17.30
C GLY A 477 7.90 16.90 -17.85
N ASP A 478 8.80 16.50 -16.96
CA ASP A 478 10.06 15.88 -17.34
C ASP A 478 9.95 14.36 -17.53
N ASP A 479 11.09 13.70 -17.53
CA ASP A 479 11.25 12.26 -17.69
C ASP A 479 10.79 11.44 -16.47
N GLN A 480 10.37 12.10 -15.38
CA GLN A 480 9.74 11.51 -14.20
C GLN A 480 8.21 11.71 -14.18
N SER A 481 7.67 12.42 -15.16
CA SER A 481 6.23 12.64 -15.24
C SER A 481 5.47 11.37 -15.63
N LEU A 482 4.21 11.24 -15.17
CA LEU A 482 3.34 10.12 -15.55
C LEU A 482 3.26 9.94 -17.07
N LYS A 483 3.14 11.04 -17.82
CA LYS A 483 3.16 11.04 -19.28
C LYS A 483 4.42 10.41 -19.87
N SER A 484 5.59 10.86 -19.41
CA SER A 484 6.87 10.36 -19.92
C SER A 484 7.10 8.89 -19.56
N LEU A 485 6.75 8.50 -18.34
CA LEU A 485 6.97 7.13 -17.84
C LEU A 485 6.04 6.13 -18.53
N ALA A 486 4.75 6.47 -18.72
CA ALA A 486 3.84 5.65 -19.51
C ALA A 486 4.31 5.51 -20.97
N ALA A 487 4.77 6.61 -21.59
CA ALA A 487 5.25 6.59 -22.96
C ALA A 487 6.54 5.75 -23.13
N GLU A 488 7.46 5.83 -22.18
CA GLU A 488 8.68 5.01 -22.15
C GLU A 488 8.35 3.53 -21.96
N ARG A 489 7.54 3.21 -20.95
CA ARG A 489 7.15 1.83 -20.65
C ARG A 489 6.43 1.18 -21.82
N ARG A 490 5.46 1.88 -22.40
CA ARG A 490 4.75 1.45 -23.61
C ARG A 490 5.70 1.18 -24.76
N ARG A 491 6.62 2.11 -25.04
CA ARG A 491 7.59 1.96 -26.13
C ARG A 491 8.48 0.75 -25.91
N PHE A 492 8.95 0.55 -24.69
CA PHE A 492 9.79 -0.59 -24.33
C PHE A 492 9.05 -1.92 -24.55
N LEU A 493 7.85 -2.06 -23.99
CA LEU A 493 7.05 -3.28 -24.11
C LEU A 493 6.72 -3.62 -25.58
N LEU A 494 6.22 -2.65 -26.35
CA LEU A 494 5.82 -2.89 -27.75
C LEU A 494 7.00 -3.07 -28.71
N ALA A 495 8.21 -2.69 -28.31
CA ALA A 495 9.42 -2.95 -29.08
C ALA A 495 10.06 -4.31 -28.76
N HIS A 496 9.66 -4.94 -27.65
CA HIS A 496 10.25 -6.20 -27.19
C HIS A 496 9.82 -7.37 -28.08
N ASP A 497 10.77 -8.25 -28.42
CA ASP A 497 10.52 -9.37 -29.35
C ASP A 497 9.42 -10.31 -28.85
N ASP A 498 9.41 -10.63 -27.55
CA ASP A 498 8.38 -11.48 -26.93
C ASP A 498 6.96 -10.93 -27.03
N LEU A 499 6.79 -9.61 -27.19
CA LEU A 499 5.46 -9.00 -27.34
C LEU A 499 5.06 -8.79 -28.79
N LYS A 500 5.90 -9.11 -29.78
CA LYS A 500 5.49 -9.00 -31.17
C LYS A 500 4.35 -9.99 -31.45
N PRO A 501 3.31 -9.58 -32.19
CA PRO A 501 2.29 -10.53 -32.64
C PRO A 501 2.98 -11.68 -33.39
N ALA A 502 2.52 -12.92 -33.18
CA ALA A 502 2.98 -14.03 -34.00
C ALA A 502 2.73 -13.66 -35.48
N GLU A 503 3.74 -13.82 -36.35
CA GLU A 503 3.52 -13.62 -37.78
C GLU A 503 2.35 -14.51 -38.21
N PRO A 504 1.37 -13.99 -38.97
CA PRO A 504 0.28 -14.81 -39.48
C PRO A 504 0.91 -15.97 -40.23
N THR A 505 0.64 -17.18 -39.75
CA THR A 505 1.17 -18.40 -40.35
C THR A 505 0.72 -18.39 -41.80
N LYS A 506 1.65 -18.19 -42.73
CA LYS A 506 1.35 -18.35 -44.15
C LYS A 506 0.94 -19.79 -44.33
N GLU A 507 -0.37 -20.04 -44.39
CA GLU A 507 -0.92 -21.31 -44.84
C GLU A 507 -0.22 -21.62 -46.16
N ARG A 508 0.58 -22.69 -46.15
CA ARG A 508 1.15 -23.23 -47.38
C ARG A 508 -0.01 -23.89 -48.11
N GLU A 509 -0.55 -23.17 -49.10
CA GLU A 509 -1.47 -23.71 -50.12
C GLU A 509 -0.88 -24.94 -50.83
#